data_AF-A0A7J7T1L0-F1
#
_entry.id   AF-A0A7J7T1L0-F1
#
_cell.length_a   1.000
_cell.length_b   1.000
_cell.length_c   1.000
_cell.angle_alpha   90.00
_cell.angle_beta   90.00
_cell.angle_gamma   90.00
#
_symmetry.space_group_name_H-M   'P 1'
#
loop_
_entity.id
_entity.type
_entity.pdbx_description
1 polymer ?
#
loop_
_entity_poly.entity_id
_entity_poly.type
_entity_poly.pdbx_seq_one_letter_code
_entity_poly.pdbx_strand_id
1 'polypeptide(L)'
;MKSRRRRRREHCKFALLLLLYTLVLLLIPSVLDGGRDGDKGAGHCPGLHRSLGVWSLEAAAAGERERGAEAAAEGPAGRPPGSLGNLSRAVGDSAPGEKQHIYVHATWRTGSSFLGELFNQHPDVFYLYEPMWHLWQALYPGDAESLQGALRDMLRSLFRCDFSVLRLYAPSGDPAARAPAAANLTTAALFRWRTNKVICSPPLCPGAARARADVGLVEDAACERSCPPVALRALEAECRKYPVVVIKDVRLLDLGVLVPLLRDPGLNLKVVQLFRDPRAVHNSRLKSRQGLLRESIQVLRTRQRGDRLPRVLLAPGPGGRPGGAPSRALPAAPRADVFLSGALEVICEAWLRDLLFARGAPAWLRRRYLRLRYEDLVRQPRAQLRRLLRFAGLRALAALDAFALNMTRGSAYGADRPFHLSARDAREAVHAWRERLSREQVRQVEAACGPAMRLLAYPRSGEEGDVEPTPDEEAPREVEADGAT
;
A
#
# COMPACT_ATOMS: atom_id res chain seq x y z
N MET A 1 -44.06 -23.55 46.90
CA MET A 1 -43.20 -22.36 47.17
C MET A 1 -41.77 -22.68 47.69
N LYS A 2 -41.47 -23.87 48.25
CA LYS A 2 -40.12 -24.21 48.78
C LYS A 2 -39.03 -24.41 47.69
N SER A 3 -39.39 -24.86 46.48
CA SER A 3 -38.44 -25.12 45.38
C SER A 3 -37.79 -23.85 44.78
N ARG A 4 -38.55 -22.75 44.60
CA ARG A 4 -38.01 -21.49 44.06
C ARG A 4 -37.02 -20.78 45.00
N ARG A 5 -37.20 -20.89 46.32
CA ARG A 5 -36.26 -20.32 47.31
C ARG A 5 -34.91 -21.05 47.32
N ARG A 6 -34.91 -22.37 47.12
CA ARG A 6 -33.67 -23.17 47.03
C ARG A 6 -32.86 -22.80 45.80
N ARG A 7 -33.49 -22.67 44.63
CA ARG A 7 -32.82 -22.25 43.38
C ARG A 7 -32.22 -20.85 43.46
N ARG A 8 -32.90 -19.89 44.09
CA ARG A 8 -32.38 -18.52 44.28
C ARG A 8 -31.17 -18.49 45.22
N ARG A 9 -31.12 -19.38 46.22
CA ARG A 9 -29.97 -19.53 47.13
C ARG A 9 -28.75 -20.13 46.42
N GLU A 10 -28.97 -21.12 45.56
CA GLU A 10 -27.91 -21.72 44.71
C GLU A 10 -27.33 -20.69 43.73
N HIS A 11 -28.19 -19.89 43.07
CA HIS A 11 -27.73 -18.82 42.17
C HIS A 11 -26.97 -17.70 42.90
N CYS A 12 -27.38 -17.34 44.13
CA CYS A 12 -26.61 -16.38 44.93
C CYS A 12 -25.24 -16.94 45.32
N LYS A 13 -25.15 -18.22 45.68
CA LYS A 13 -23.86 -18.88 45.97
C LYS A 13 -22.94 -18.87 44.75
N PHE A 14 -23.47 -19.21 43.57
CA PHE A 14 -22.69 -19.18 42.32
C PHE A 14 -22.23 -17.78 41.96
N ALA A 15 -23.08 -16.76 42.10
CA ALA A 15 -22.72 -15.38 41.84
C ALA A 15 -21.63 -14.87 42.79
N LEU A 16 -21.70 -15.28 44.07
CA LEU A 16 -20.73 -14.91 45.09
C LEU A 16 -19.38 -15.60 44.83
N LEU A 17 -19.39 -16.85 44.37
CA LEU A 17 -18.20 -17.61 44.01
C LEU A 17 -17.52 -17.03 42.75
N LEU A 18 -18.30 -16.58 41.77
CA LEU A 18 -17.80 -15.87 40.58
C LEU A 18 -17.16 -14.52 40.95
N LEU A 19 -17.78 -13.76 41.85
CA LEU A 19 -17.23 -12.50 42.34
C LEU A 19 -15.93 -12.71 43.12
N LEU A 20 -15.84 -13.77 43.93
CA LEU A 20 -14.63 -14.07 44.69
C LEU A 20 -13.50 -14.53 43.77
N TYR A 21 -13.83 -15.34 42.74
CA TYR A 21 -12.88 -15.77 41.73
C TYR A 21 -12.35 -14.59 40.88
N THR A 22 -13.21 -13.65 40.48
CA THR A 22 -12.75 -12.45 39.76
C THR A 22 -11.92 -11.53 40.64
N LEU A 23 -12.24 -11.41 41.94
CA LEU A 23 -11.43 -10.63 42.88
C LEU A 23 -10.03 -11.23 43.05
N VAL A 24 -9.93 -12.56 43.15
CA VAL A 24 -8.64 -13.27 43.24
C VAL A 24 -7.82 -13.08 41.95
N LEU A 25 -8.44 -13.20 40.77
CA LEU A 25 -7.76 -12.94 39.49
C LEU A 25 -7.26 -11.50 39.35
N LEU A 26 -7.94 -10.53 39.97
CA LEU A 26 -7.50 -9.13 39.98
C LEU A 26 -6.39 -8.86 41.00
N LEU A 27 -6.30 -9.65 42.08
CA LEU A 27 -5.27 -9.52 43.10
C LEU A 27 -3.96 -10.25 42.75
N ILE A 28 -3.99 -11.28 41.91
CA ILE A 28 -2.79 -12.01 41.47
C ILE A 28 -1.75 -11.09 40.78
N PRO A 29 -2.14 -10.18 39.86
CA PRO A 29 -1.21 -9.19 39.32
C PRO A 29 -0.67 -8.22 40.39
N SER A 30 -1.49 -7.84 41.38
CA SER A 30 -1.12 -6.85 42.41
C SER A 30 -0.10 -7.38 43.41
N VAL A 31 -0.15 -8.68 43.71
CA VAL A 31 0.76 -9.34 44.66
C VAL A 31 2.07 -9.78 43.99
N LEU A 32 2.03 -10.09 42.69
CA LEU A 32 3.24 -10.45 41.93
C LEU A 32 4.10 -9.23 41.51
N ASP A 33 3.54 -8.02 41.53
CA ASP A 33 4.23 -6.76 41.18
C ASP A 33 4.69 -5.95 42.42
N GLY A 34 4.30 -6.36 43.64
CA GLY A 34 4.59 -5.66 44.90
C GLY A 34 5.96 -6.00 45.54
N GLY A 35 6.88 -6.59 44.79
CA GLY A 35 8.07 -7.26 45.32
C GLY A 35 9.41 -6.74 44.79
N ARG A 36 9.58 -5.44 44.52
CA ARG A 36 10.92 -4.82 44.42
C ARG A 36 10.86 -3.29 44.37
N ASP A 37 10.92 -2.65 45.53
CA ASP A 37 11.26 -1.23 45.64
C ASP A 37 12.60 -1.06 46.36
N GLY A 38 13.44 -0.20 45.78
CA GLY A 38 14.79 0.11 46.23
C GLY A 38 15.44 1.20 45.36
N ASP A 39 14.78 2.37 45.34
CA ASP A 39 15.32 3.73 45.20
C ASP A 39 16.31 4.07 44.05
N LYS A 40 15.83 4.87 43.08
CA LYS A 40 16.51 6.07 42.52
C LYS A 40 15.68 6.75 41.41
N GLY A 41 15.23 7.98 41.69
CA GLY A 41 15.29 9.12 40.77
C GLY A 41 14.43 9.14 39.50
N ALA A 42 13.38 9.96 39.52
CA ALA A 42 12.87 10.80 38.43
C ALA A 42 12.74 10.19 37.00
N GLY A 43 11.51 9.81 36.66
CA GLY A 43 10.84 10.28 35.44
C GLY A 43 11.43 9.88 34.08
N HIS A 44 11.20 8.64 33.67
CA HIS A 44 11.13 8.31 32.24
C HIS A 44 9.91 7.42 32.00
N CYS A 45 8.79 8.01 31.55
CA CYS A 45 7.76 7.22 30.88
C CYS A 45 8.43 6.47 29.73
N PRO A 46 8.30 5.14 29.63
CA PRO A 46 8.82 4.44 28.46
C PRO A 46 8.16 5.04 27.23
N GLY A 47 8.99 5.58 26.33
CA GLY A 47 8.52 6.30 25.16
C GLY A 47 7.52 5.46 24.35
N LEU A 48 6.55 6.13 23.73
CA LEU A 48 5.49 5.60 22.85
C LEU A 48 5.99 4.55 21.83
N HIS A 49 7.31 4.56 21.53
CA HIS A 49 8.02 3.57 20.72
C HIS A 49 8.02 2.14 21.30
N ARG A 50 8.01 1.95 22.62
CA ARG A 50 7.92 0.62 23.25
C ARG A 50 6.50 0.06 23.22
N SER A 51 5.49 0.93 23.32
CA SER A 51 4.09 0.53 23.37
C SER A 51 3.48 0.19 22.00
N LEU A 52 4.14 0.56 20.91
CA LEU A 52 3.68 0.32 19.52
C LEU A 52 4.49 -0.73 18.76
N GLY A 53 5.42 -1.43 19.42
CA GLY A 53 6.33 -2.35 18.76
C GLY A 53 6.02 -3.81 19.04
N VAL A 54 5.30 -4.48 18.13
CA VAL A 54 5.35 -5.96 17.97
C VAL A 54 6.82 -6.44 17.91
N TRP A 55 7.73 -5.57 17.47
CA TRP A 55 9.17 -5.81 17.40
C TRP A 55 9.91 -5.76 18.74
N SER A 56 9.43 -5.09 19.79
CA SER A 56 10.21 -5.02 21.05
C SER A 56 10.30 -6.38 21.74
N LEU A 57 9.28 -7.22 21.57
CA LEU A 57 9.25 -8.57 22.15
C LEU A 57 9.86 -9.61 21.19
N GLU A 58 9.64 -9.47 19.87
CA GLU A 58 10.17 -10.42 18.88
C GLU A 58 11.65 -10.20 18.51
N ALA A 59 12.15 -8.96 18.51
CA ALA A 59 13.56 -8.67 18.23
C ALA A 59 14.49 -9.15 19.36
N ALA A 60 14.00 -9.16 20.61
CA ALA A 60 14.72 -9.75 21.74
C ALA A 60 14.88 -11.27 21.54
N ALA A 61 13.83 -11.96 21.12
CA ALA A 61 13.85 -13.40 20.84
C ALA A 61 14.70 -13.81 19.62
N ALA A 62 14.84 -12.91 18.63
CA ALA A 62 15.68 -13.16 17.45
C ALA A 62 17.19 -12.97 17.74
N GLY A 63 17.55 -11.99 18.57
CA GLY A 63 18.95 -11.75 18.97
C GLY A 63 19.54 -12.89 19.81
N GLU A 64 18.70 -13.63 20.54
CA GLU A 64 19.12 -14.83 21.29
C GLU A 64 19.44 -16.03 20.38
N ARG A 65 18.79 -16.14 19.21
CA ARG A 65 19.05 -17.23 18.25
C ARG A 65 20.33 -17.02 17.45
N GLU A 66 20.68 -15.77 17.13
CA GLU A 66 21.93 -15.47 16.40
C GLU A 66 23.18 -15.67 17.28
N ARG A 67 23.12 -15.31 18.57
CA ARG A 67 24.22 -15.59 19.52
C ARG A 67 24.46 -17.07 19.75
N GLY A 68 23.42 -17.90 19.65
CA GLY A 68 23.55 -19.36 19.73
C GLY A 68 24.18 -20.01 18.50
N ALA A 69 24.11 -19.35 17.33
CA ALA A 69 24.67 -19.85 16.08
C ALA A 69 26.14 -19.44 15.88
N GLU A 70 26.54 -18.24 16.32
CA GLU A 70 27.94 -17.80 16.27
C GLU A 70 28.84 -18.58 17.25
N ALA A 71 28.32 -18.99 18.41
CA ALA A 71 29.08 -19.80 19.37
C ALA A 71 29.38 -21.24 18.89
N ALA A 72 28.73 -21.70 17.82
CA ALA A 72 28.91 -23.06 17.27
C ALA A 72 29.85 -23.12 16.05
N ALA A 73 30.34 -21.98 15.54
CA ALA A 73 31.08 -21.90 14.28
C ALA A 73 32.59 -21.62 14.42
N GLU A 74 33.14 -21.48 15.63
CA GLU A 74 34.58 -21.32 15.85
C GLU A 74 35.26 -22.67 16.21
N GLY A 75 35.80 -23.33 15.18
CA GLY A 75 36.77 -24.44 15.26
C GLY A 75 37.91 -24.21 14.26
N PRO A 76 39.16 -24.64 14.54
CA PRO A 76 40.36 -23.92 14.11
C PRO A 76 40.82 -24.21 12.67
N ALA A 77 41.43 -23.19 12.08
CA ALA A 77 41.91 -23.08 10.70
C ALA A 77 43.25 -23.80 10.42
N GLY A 78 43.50 -24.13 9.13
CA GLY A 78 44.86 -24.27 8.60
C GLY A 78 45.01 -24.94 7.23
N ARG A 79 45.26 -24.15 6.16
CA ARG A 79 46.35 -24.28 5.13
C ARG A 79 46.01 -23.61 3.76
N PRO A 80 47.02 -23.16 2.99
CA PRO A 80 46.89 -22.11 1.95
C PRO A 80 46.63 -22.66 0.53
N PRO A 81 46.24 -21.82 -0.46
CA PRO A 81 45.98 -22.28 -1.82
C PRO A 81 47.24 -22.21 -2.71
N GLY A 82 47.51 -23.34 -3.38
CA GLY A 82 48.45 -23.45 -4.50
C GLY A 82 47.80 -23.14 -5.85
N SER A 83 48.67 -22.77 -6.79
CA SER A 83 48.44 -22.14 -8.10
C SER A 83 47.83 -23.04 -9.21
N LEU A 84 47.48 -22.36 -10.32
CA LEU A 84 47.18 -22.81 -11.70
C LEU A 84 45.69 -23.14 -11.95
N GLY A 85 45.01 -22.66 -12.99
CA GLY A 85 45.38 -21.93 -14.20
C GLY A 85 44.17 -21.94 -15.16
N ASN A 86 44.28 -21.18 -16.25
CA ASN A 86 43.41 -21.18 -17.44
C ASN A 86 42.02 -20.53 -17.34
N LEU A 87 42.04 -19.20 -17.52
CA LEU A 87 40.98 -18.46 -18.20
C LEU A 87 40.85 -18.94 -19.65
N SER A 88 39.84 -19.77 -19.91
CA SER A 88 38.92 -19.55 -21.03
C SER A 88 37.82 -20.58 -21.00
N ARG A 89 36.60 -20.08 -21.26
CA ARG A 89 35.39 -20.82 -21.60
C ARG A 89 34.58 -21.36 -20.41
N ALA A 90 33.72 -20.49 -19.89
CA ALA A 90 32.38 -20.91 -19.49
C ALA A 90 31.41 -19.77 -19.78
N VAL A 91 30.56 -20.02 -20.76
CA VAL A 91 29.20 -19.50 -20.89
C VAL A 91 28.59 -19.54 -19.49
N GLY A 92 28.34 -18.37 -18.90
CA GLY A 92 27.67 -18.27 -17.62
C GLY A 92 26.21 -18.64 -17.80
N ASP A 93 25.93 -19.94 -17.72
CA ASP A 93 24.62 -20.45 -17.37
C ASP A 93 24.32 -19.94 -15.96
N SER A 94 23.67 -18.78 -15.90
CA SER A 94 23.20 -18.21 -14.66
C SER A 94 22.21 -19.19 -14.07
N ALA A 95 22.54 -19.79 -12.92
CA ALA A 95 21.57 -20.46 -12.06
C ALA A 95 20.28 -19.62 -12.07
N PRO A 96 19.09 -20.21 -12.26
CA PRO A 96 17.86 -19.44 -12.39
C PRO A 96 17.72 -18.56 -11.14
N GLY A 97 17.95 -17.26 -11.34
CA GLY A 97 17.93 -16.30 -10.25
C GLY A 97 16.60 -16.39 -9.52
N GLU A 98 16.64 -16.33 -8.19
CA GLU A 98 15.43 -16.37 -7.38
C GLU A 98 14.43 -15.30 -7.83
N LYS A 99 13.19 -15.69 -8.14
CA LYS A 99 12.15 -14.78 -8.63
C LYS A 99 11.96 -13.64 -7.64
N GLN A 100 12.06 -12.40 -8.14
CA GLN A 100 11.91 -11.21 -7.31
C GLN A 100 10.45 -10.76 -7.25
N HIS A 101 9.98 -10.42 -6.06
CA HIS A 101 8.60 -9.97 -5.83
C HIS A 101 8.61 -8.53 -5.36
N ILE A 102 7.77 -7.68 -5.95
CA ILE A 102 7.68 -6.26 -5.61
C ILE A 102 6.23 -5.92 -5.32
N TYR A 103 5.99 -5.40 -4.13
CA TYR A 103 4.72 -4.78 -3.78
C TYR A 103 4.84 -3.26 -3.86
N VAL A 104 4.06 -2.65 -4.75
CA VAL A 104 3.93 -1.19 -4.79
C VAL A 104 2.82 -0.80 -3.82
N HIS A 105 3.23 -0.40 -2.62
CA HIS A 105 2.37 0.05 -1.54
C HIS A 105 2.03 1.53 -1.73
N ALA A 106 0.76 1.83 -1.93
CA ALA A 106 0.29 3.18 -2.16
C ALA A 106 -1.12 3.37 -1.59
N THR A 107 -1.65 4.57 -1.66
CA THR A 107 -3.07 4.84 -1.44
C THR A 107 -3.67 5.59 -2.62
N TRP A 108 -5.00 5.68 -2.69
CA TRP A 108 -5.70 6.31 -3.82
C TRP A 108 -5.17 7.73 -4.10
N ARG A 109 -4.97 8.02 -5.38
CA ARG A 109 -4.57 9.34 -5.91
C ARG A 109 -3.15 9.82 -5.54
N THR A 110 -2.29 8.94 -5.03
CA THR A 110 -0.84 9.22 -4.81
C THR A 110 0.00 9.26 -6.09
N GLY A 111 -0.56 8.88 -7.25
CA GLY A 111 0.19 8.77 -8.51
C GLY A 111 0.74 7.37 -8.78
N SER A 112 0.32 6.37 -8.01
CA SER A 112 0.75 4.97 -8.13
C SER A 112 0.41 4.33 -9.48
N SER A 113 -0.57 4.86 -10.24
CA SER A 113 -0.83 4.42 -11.62
C SER A 113 0.35 4.72 -12.54
N PHE A 114 1.00 5.88 -12.41
CA PHE A 114 2.20 6.21 -13.19
C PHE A 114 3.39 5.33 -12.76
N LEU A 115 3.63 5.19 -11.45
CA LEU A 115 4.70 4.33 -10.93
C LEU A 115 4.53 2.86 -11.37
N GLY A 116 3.32 2.33 -11.28
CA GLY A 116 3.00 0.97 -11.72
C GLY A 116 3.17 0.80 -13.23
N GLU A 117 2.83 1.83 -14.01
CA GLU A 117 3.03 1.80 -15.47
C GLU A 117 4.50 1.69 -15.85
N LEU A 118 5.42 2.33 -15.12
CA LEU A 118 6.86 2.18 -15.35
C LEU A 118 7.31 0.71 -15.25
N PHE A 119 6.72 -0.06 -14.34
CA PHE A 119 6.94 -1.50 -14.24
C PHE A 119 6.24 -2.30 -15.35
N ASN A 120 4.99 -1.96 -15.66
CA ASN A 120 4.21 -2.58 -16.74
C ASN A 120 4.96 -2.53 -18.09
N GLN A 121 5.77 -1.49 -18.31
CA GLN A 121 6.54 -1.32 -19.54
C GLN A 121 7.77 -2.24 -19.65
N HIS A 122 8.37 -2.66 -18.53
CA HIS A 122 9.62 -3.43 -18.55
C HIS A 122 9.39 -4.89 -19.01
N PRO A 123 10.14 -5.44 -19.99
CA PRO A 123 9.92 -6.78 -20.55
C PRO A 123 10.03 -7.92 -19.53
N ASP A 124 10.92 -7.80 -18.54
CA ASP A 124 11.15 -8.84 -17.54
C ASP A 124 10.18 -8.80 -16.33
N VAL A 125 9.13 -7.97 -16.40
CA VAL A 125 8.16 -7.79 -15.30
C VAL A 125 6.79 -8.37 -15.64
N PHE A 126 6.29 -9.24 -14.77
CA PHE A 126 4.87 -9.58 -14.72
C PHE A 126 4.14 -8.61 -13.79
N TYR A 127 3.25 -7.78 -14.34
CA TYR A 127 2.60 -6.69 -13.60
C TYR A 127 1.11 -6.98 -13.35
N LEU A 128 0.63 -6.73 -12.13
CA LEU A 128 -0.78 -6.74 -11.76
C LEU A 128 -1.22 -5.40 -11.19
N TYR A 129 -2.34 -4.88 -11.71
CA TYR A 129 -2.93 -3.62 -11.31
C TYR A 129 -4.06 -3.85 -10.30
N GLU A 130 -3.82 -3.51 -9.04
CA GLU A 130 -4.78 -3.50 -7.93
C GLU A 130 -5.68 -4.76 -7.83
N PRO A 131 -5.12 -5.98 -7.75
CA PRO A 131 -5.93 -7.20 -7.72
C PRO A 131 -6.81 -7.31 -6.47
N MET A 132 -6.50 -6.59 -5.38
CA MET A 132 -7.33 -6.56 -4.17
C MET A 132 -8.63 -5.77 -4.36
N TRP A 133 -8.82 -5.14 -5.53
CA TRP A 133 -10.11 -4.60 -5.94
C TRP A 133 -11.22 -5.66 -5.82
N HIS A 134 -10.95 -6.90 -6.27
CA HIS A 134 -11.94 -8.00 -6.23
C HIS A 134 -12.37 -8.31 -4.79
N LEU A 135 -11.40 -8.46 -3.89
CA LEU A 135 -11.63 -8.66 -2.45
C LEU A 135 -12.50 -7.55 -1.86
N TRP A 136 -12.16 -6.29 -2.13
CA TRP A 136 -12.87 -5.12 -1.61
C TRP A 136 -14.27 -4.92 -2.20
N GLN A 137 -14.52 -5.41 -3.42
CA GLN A 137 -15.87 -5.38 -3.98
C GLN A 137 -16.74 -6.48 -3.37
N ALA A 138 -16.20 -7.71 -3.29
CA ALA A 138 -16.92 -8.88 -2.80
C ALA A 138 -17.30 -8.77 -1.32
N LEU A 139 -16.42 -8.19 -0.50
CA LEU A 139 -16.60 -8.12 0.96
C LEU A 139 -17.09 -6.76 1.46
N TYR A 140 -17.63 -5.91 0.59
CA TYR A 140 -18.23 -4.64 0.99
C TYR A 140 -19.46 -4.86 1.90
N PRO A 141 -19.67 -4.06 2.98
CA PRO A 141 -18.88 -2.92 3.45
C PRO A 141 -17.90 -3.28 4.58
N GLY A 142 -17.03 -4.27 4.37
CA GLY A 142 -15.90 -4.57 5.27
C GLY A 142 -14.99 -3.35 5.47
N ASP A 143 -14.39 -3.23 6.64
CA ASP A 143 -13.41 -2.18 6.92
C ASP A 143 -11.99 -2.59 6.45
N ALA A 144 -11.12 -1.61 6.23
CA ALA A 144 -9.80 -1.87 5.66
C ALA A 144 -8.90 -2.74 6.55
N GLU A 145 -9.11 -2.74 7.87
CA GLU A 145 -8.31 -3.49 8.83
C GLU A 145 -8.75 -4.96 8.93
N SER A 146 -10.06 -5.22 9.00
CA SER A 146 -10.58 -6.59 9.01
C SER A 146 -10.27 -7.39 7.74
N LEU A 147 -10.09 -6.70 6.60
CA LEU A 147 -9.75 -7.33 5.33
C LEU A 147 -8.27 -7.68 5.17
N GLN A 148 -7.38 -7.24 6.07
CA GLN A 148 -5.93 -7.39 5.93
C GLN A 148 -5.46 -8.84 5.88
N GLY A 149 -6.10 -9.74 6.64
CA GLY A 149 -5.77 -11.17 6.64
C GLY A 149 -6.01 -11.80 5.26
N ALA A 150 -7.21 -11.64 4.72
CA ALA A 150 -7.57 -12.13 3.39
C ALA A 150 -6.70 -11.49 2.29
N LEU A 151 -6.41 -10.19 2.41
CA LEU A 151 -5.53 -9.48 1.49
C LEU A 151 -4.12 -10.07 1.47
N ARG A 152 -3.53 -10.34 2.64
CA ARG A 152 -2.20 -10.96 2.76
C ARG A 152 -2.17 -12.35 2.14
N ASP A 153 -3.21 -13.16 2.36
CA ASP A 153 -3.28 -14.52 1.83
C ASP A 153 -3.47 -14.51 0.30
N MET A 154 -4.26 -13.55 -0.22
CA MET A 154 -4.37 -13.30 -1.65
C MET A 154 -3.05 -12.84 -2.28
N LEU A 155 -2.32 -11.91 -1.64
CA LEU A 155 -0.97 -11.51 -2.07
C LEU A 155 -0.01 -12.69 -2.14
N ARG A 156 -0.02 -13.55 -1.10
CA ARG A 156 0.82 -14.74 -1.03
C ARG A 156 0.61 -15.65 -2.25
N SER A 157 -0.65 -15.88 -2.61
CA SER A 157 -1.06 -16.70 -3.76
C SER A 157 -0.63 -16.07 -5.08
N LEU A 158 -0.93 -14.78 -5.28
CA LEU A 158 -0.66 -14.08 -6.53
C LEU A 158 0.85 -13.94 -6.81
N PHE A 159 1.67 -13.69 -5.79
CA PHE A 159 3.14 -13.65 -5.97
C PHE A 159 3.71 -15.01 -6.40
N ARG A 160 3.08 -16.11 -6.00
CA ARG A 160 3.42 -17.48 -6.44
C ARG A 160 2.81 -17.86 -7.79
N CYS A 161 2.21 -16.90 -8.50
CA CYS A 161 1.48 -17.13 -9.74
C CYS A 161 0.33 -18.15 -9.59
N ASP A 162 -0.35 -18.17 -8.44
CA ASP A 162 -1.62 -18.90 -8.24
C ASP A 162 -2.78 -17.89 -8.24
N PHE A 163 -3.53 -17.92 -9.33
CA PHE A 163 -4.63 -16.99 -9.60
C PHE A 163 -5.98 -17.62 -9.26
N SER A 164 -6.00 -18.89 -8.82
CA SER A 164 -7.22 -19.57 -8.39
C SER A 164 -7.90 -18.85 -7.21
N VAL A 165 -7.11 -18.17 -6.36
CA VAL A 165 -7.60 -17.35 -5.23
C VAL A 165 -8.62 -16.29 -5.65
N LEU A 166 -8.53 -15.77 -6.87
CA LEU A 166 -9.47 -14.76 -7.39
C LEU A 166 -10.90 -15.30 -7.52
N ARG A 167 -11.06 -16.62 -7.64
CA ARG A 167 -12.39 -17.26 -7.73
C ARG A 167 -13.20 -17.08 -6.45
N LEU A 168 -12.54 -16.92 -5.30
CA LEU A 168 -13.20 -16.66 -4.02
C LEU A 168 -13.92 -15.30 -3.99
N TYR A 169 -13.50 -14.38 -4.86
CA TYR A 169 -13.99 -13.00 -4.92
C TYR A 169 -14.54 -12.63 -6.30
N ALA A 170 -14.74 -13.63 -7.16
CA ALA A 170 -15.43 -13.42 -8.43
C ALA A 170 -16.89 -13.03 -8.14
N PRO A 171 -17.47 -12.09 -8.89
CA PRO A 171 -18.87 -11.75 -8.73
C PRO A 171 -19.72 -13.00 -8.97
N SER A 172 -20.38 -13.50 -7.93
CA SER A 172 -21.41 -14.50 -8.06
C SER A 172 -22.49 -13.93 -8.98
N GLY A 173 -22.89 -14.69 -10.01
CA GLY A 173 -24.15 -14.42 -10.69
C GLY A 173 -25.31 -14.41 -9.68
N ASP A 174 -26.45 -13.88 -10.13
CA ASP A 174 -27.73 -13.77 -9.43
C ASP A 174 -27.92 -14.74 -8.24
N PRO A 175 -28.14 -14.25 -7.00
CA PRO A 175 -28.33 -15.10 -5.82
C PRO A 175 -29.55 -16.03 -5.90
N ALA A 176 -30.48 -15.81 -6.84
CA ALA A 176 -31.60 -16.72 -7.11
C ALA A 176 -31.26 -17.88 -8.08
N ALA A 177 -30.15 -17.77 -8.82
CA ALA A 177 -29.65 -18.86 -9.63
C ALA A 177 -28.80 -19.78 -8.73
N ARG A 178 -29.30 -20.99 -8.45
CA ARG A 178 -28.46 -22.09 -7.94
C ARG A 178 -27.18 -22.11 -8.78
N ALA A 179 -26.05 -21.81 -8.15
CA ALA A 179 -24.77 -21.62 -8.80
C ALA A 179 -24.50 -22.72 -9.84
N PRO A 180 -24.48 -22.42 -11.15
CA PRO A 180 -23.70 -23.25 -12.04
C PRO A 180 -22.24 -22.98 -11.67
N ALA A 181 -21.46 -24.05 -11.55
CA ALA A 181 -20.03 -24.09 -11.23
C ALA A 181 -19.30 -22.77 -11.53
N ALA A 182 -18.60 -22.23 -10.51
CA ALA A 182 -17.70 -21.08 -10.59
C ALA A 182 -17.34 -20.73 -12.03
N ALA A 183 -18.03 -19.74 -12.62
CA ALA A 183 -17.84 -19.38 -14.02
C ALA A 183 -16.34 -19.30 -14.31
N ASN A 184 -15.89 -19.94 -15.39
CA ASN A 184 -14.47 -20.05 -15.72
C ASN A 184 -13.87 -18.64 -15.83
N LEU A 185 -13.24 -18.17 -14.75
CA LEU A 185 -12.67 -16.84 -14.65
C LEU A 185 -11.59 -16.70 -15.72
N THR A 186 -11.66 -15.63 -16.50
CA THR A 186 -10.71 -15.32 -17.57
C THR A 186 -9.93 -14.05 -17.25
N THR A 187 -8.91 -13.75 -18.04
CA THR A 187 -8.15 -12.50 -17.98
C THR A 187 -9.05 -11.25 -18.04
N ALA A 188 -10.18 -11.33 -18.74
CA ALA A 188 -11.14 -10.22 -18.87
C ALA A 188 -11.83 -9.84 -17.55
N ALA A 189 -11.83 -10.74 -16.56
CA ALA A 189 -12.36 -10.44 -15.23
C ALA A 189 -11.37 -9.70 -14.34
N LEU A 190 -10.07 -9.64 -14.71
CA LEU A 190 -9.06 -8.96 -13.90
C LEU A 190 -9.24 -7.44 -13.98
N PHE A 191 -9.15 -6.79 -12.82
CA PHE A 191 -9.21 -5.33 -12.77
C PHE A 191 -8.10 -4.71 -13.65
N ARG A 192 -8.49 -3.79 -14.54
CA ARG A 192 -7.60 -3.08 -15.49
C ARG A 192 -6.82 -3.98 -16.45
N TRP A 193 -7.36 -5.15 -16.81
CA TRP A 193 -6.74 -6.07 -17.78
C TRP A 193 -6.44 -5.43 -19.15
N ARG A 194 -7.30 -4.51 -19.62
CA ARG A 194 -7.17 -3.84 -20.94
C ARG A 194 -5.94 -2.96 -21.11
N THR A 195 -5.27 -2.61 -20.00
CA THR A 195 -4.00 -1.89 -19.99
C THR A 195 -2.81 -2.75 -19.54
N ASN A 196 -3.05 -4.03 -19.27
CA ASN A 196 -2.00 -4.91 -18.80
C ASN A 196 -1.18 -5.38 -20.00
N LYS A 197 0.10 -5.01 -20.04
CA LYS A 197 0.95 -5.30 -21.19
C LYS A 197 1.23 -6.79 -21.37
N VAL A 198 1.19 -7.59 -20.28
CA VAL A 198 1.33 -9.05 -20.38
C VAL A 198 0.11 -9.67 -21.06
N ILE A 199 -1.09 -9.21 -20.71
CA ILE A 199 -2.35 -9.72 -21.31
C ILE A 199 -2.51 -9.21 -22.75
N CYS A 200 -2.15 -7.95 -23.01
CA CYS A 200 -2.29 -7.28 -24.29
C CYS A 200 -1.07 -7.44 -25.22
N SER A 201 -0.30 -8.53 -25.08
CA SER A 201 0.81 -8.87 -25.99
C SER A 201 0.93 -10.40 -26.16
N PRO A 202 1.67 -10.88 -27.17
CA PRO A 202 1.92 -12.31 -27.33
C PRO A 202 2.70 -12.88 -26.13
N PRO A 203 2.45 -14.15 -25.74
CA PRO A 203 1.63 -15.14 -26.43
C PRO A 203 0.14 -15.10 -26.04
N LEU A 204 -0.25 -14.34 -25.00
CA LEU A 204 -1.64 -14.32 -24.52
C LEU A 204 -2.59 -13.59 -25.48
N CYS A 205 -2.06 -12.61 -26.22
CA CYS A 205 -2.78 -11.95 -27.30
C CYS A 205 -1.97 -12.00 -28.61
N PRO A 206 -2.16 -13.06 -29.43
CA PRO A 206 -1.48 -13.19 -30.71
C PRO A 206 -1.80 -12.06 -31.71
N GLY A 207 -3.01 -11.48 -31.62
CA GLY A 207 -3.45 -10.36 -32.46
C GLY A 207 -3.01 -8.97 -31.98
N ALA A 208 -2.14 -8.88 -30.95
CA ALA A 208 -1.68 -7.59 -30.45
C ALA A 208 -0.79 -6.88 -31.48
N ALA A 209 -1.00 -5.57 -31.62
CA ALA A 209 -0.25 -4.74 -32.57
C ALA A 209 1.22 -4.51 -32.19
N ARG A 210 1.60 -4.78 -30.93
CA ARG A 210 2.94 -4.50 -30.39
C ARG A 210 3.46 -5.69 -29.60
N ALA A 211 4.78 -5.87 -29.63
CA ALA A 211 5.45 -6.90 -28.85
C ALA A 211 5.54 -6.51 -27.36
N ARG A 212 5.73 -7.50 -26.48
CA ARG A 212 5.90 -7.28 -25.04
C ARG A 212 7.06 -6.34 -24.70
N ALA A 213 8.11 -6.33 -25.52
CA ALA A 213 9.30 -5.52 -25.33
C ALA A 213 9.11 -4.04 -25.72
N ASP A 214 8.13 -3.73 -26.58
CA ASP A 214 7.95 -2.38 -27.13
C ASP A 214 7.43 -1.42 -26.08
N VAL A 215 8.19 -0.39 -25.73
CA VAL A 215 7.78 0.57 -24.69
C VAL A 215 6.74 1.55 -25.22
N GLY A 216 5.59 1.61 -24.56
CA GLY A 216 4.49 2.53 -24.88
C GLY A 216 3.19 2.11 -24.19
N LEU A 217 2.28 3.08 -24.03
CA LEU A 217 0.96 2.80 -23.47
C LEU A 217 0.19 1.81 -24.35
N VAL A 218 -0.53 0.90 -23.70
CA VAL A 218 -1.52 0.04 -24.35
C VAL A 218 -2.80 0.83 -24.51
N GLU A 219 -3.38 0.82 -25.71
CA GLU A 219 -4.68 1.42 -25.95
C GLU A 219 -5.80 0.46 -25.54
N ASP A 220 -6.57 0.82 -24.50
CA ASP A 220 -7.60 -0.05 -23.88
C ASP A 220 -8.55 -0.65 -24.93
N ALA A 221 -9.05 0.19 -25.86
CA ALA A 221 -10.01 -0.22 -26.89
C ALA A 221 -9.38 -1.06 -28.02
N ALA A 222 -8.08 -0.91 -28.28
CA ALA A 222 -7.40 -1.76 -29.25
C ALA A 222 -7.21 -3.16 -28.66
N CYS A 223 -6.69 -3.25 -27.43
CA CYS A 223 -6.50 -4.53 -26.74
C CYS A 223 -7.84 -5.28 -26.57
N GLU A 224 -8.90 -4.59 -26.15
CA GLU A 224 -10.22 -5.20 -25.97
C GLU A 224 -10.80 -5.79 -27.26
N ARG A 225 -10.52 -5.17 -28.42
CA ARG A 225 -10.97 -5.67 -29.72
C ARG A 225 -10.11 -6.80 -30.27
N SER A 226 -8.80 -6.76 -30.05
CA SER A 226 -7.86 -7.72 -30.65
C SER A 226 -7.56 -8.93 -29.78
N CYS A 227 -7.77 -8.85 -28.47
CA CYS A 227 -7.34 -9.86 -27.51
C CYS A 227 -8.54 -10.60 -26.91
N PRO A 228 -8.72 -11.91 -27.21
CA PRO A 228 -9.80 -12.69 -26.62
C PRO A 228 -9.58 -12.92 -25.11
N PRO A 229 -10.64 -13.12 -24.31
CA PRO A 229 -10.50 -13.55 -22.93
C PRO A 229 -9.79 -14.90 -22.83
N VAL A 230 -8.74 -14.98 -22.03
CA VAL A 230 -7.92 -16.20 -21.86
C VAL A 230 -8.16 -16.79 -20.48
N ALA A 231 -8.16 -18.12 -20.36
CA ALA A 231 -8.26 -18.79 -19.06
C ALA A 231 -7.10 -18.40 -18.13
N LEU A 232 -7.37 -18.19 -16.84
CA LEU A 232 -6.34 -17.80 -15.87
C LEU A 232 -5.17 -18.78 -15.78
N ARG A 233 -5.38 -20.08 -16.05
CA ARG A 233 -4.29 -21.06 -16.08
C ARG A 233 -3.19 -20.73 -17.10
N ALA A 234 -3.55 -20.15 -18.25
CA ALA A 234 -2.56 -19.71 -19.22
C ALA A 234 -1.80 -18.46 -18.73
N LEU A 235 -2.49 -17.55 -18.03
CA LEU A 235 -1.85 -16.41 -17.38
C LEU A 235 -0.90 -16.85 -16.25
N GLU A 236 -1.26 -17.86 -15.47
CA GLU A 236 -0.40 -18.46 -14.44
C GLU A 236 0.87 -19.06 -15.07
N ALA A 237 0.71 -19.82 -16.16
CA ALA A 237 1.84 -20.37 -16.91
C ALA A 237 2.75 -19.27 -17.46
N GLU A 238 2.18 -18.17 -17.94
CA GLU A 238 2.93 -17.01 -18.39
C GLU A 238 3.65 -16.30 -17.23
N CYS A 239 2.98 -16.06 -16.11
CA CYS A 239 3.55 -15.44 -14.89
C CYS A 239 4.79 -16.18 -14.37
N ARG A 240 4.81 -17.51 -14.46
CA ARG A 240 5.95 -18.31 -14.00
C ARG A 240 7.23 -18.02 -14.77
N LYS A 241 7.15 -17.59 -16.04
CA LYS A 241 8.30 -17.30 -16.90
C LYS A 241 9.03 -16.01 -16.54
N TYR A 242 8.36 -15.04 -15.91
CA TYR A 242 8.95 -13.73 -15.63
C TYR A 242 9.84 -13.77 -14.39
N PRO A 243 11.05 -13.18 -14.41
CA PRO A 243 11.93 -13.17 -13.24
C PRO A 243 11.44 -12.20 -12.15
N VAL A 244 10.61 -11.21 -12.48
CA VAL A 244 10.08 -10.23 -11.52
C VAL A 244 8.56 -10.16 -11.58
N VAL A 245 7.89 -10.26 -10.42
CA VAL A 245 6.44 -10.07 -10.27
C VAL A 245 6.18 -8.79 -9.48
N VAL A 246 5.42 -7.87 -10.08
CA VAL A 246 5.05 -6.59 -9.46
C VAL A 246 3.54 -6.56 -9.25
N ILE A 247 3.13 -6.41 -8.00
CA ILE A 247 1.73 -6.16 -7.64
C ILE A 247 1.63 -4.75 -7.11
N LYS A 248 0.87 -3.91 -7.78
CA LYS A 248 0.55 -2.56 -7.32
C LYS A 248 -0.81 -2.55 -6.66
N ASP A 249 -0.93 -1.94 -5.50
CA ASP A 249 -2.22 -1.85 -4.82
C ASP A 249 -2.40 -0.54 -4.05
N VAL A 250 -3.64 -0.26 -3.62
CA VAL A 250 -4.03 0.97 -2.91
C VAL A 250 -4.87 0.71 -1.65
N ARG A 251 -5.15 -0.56 -1.34
CA ARG A 251 -6.14 -1.02 -0.36
C ARG A 251 -5.55 -1.63 0.90
N LEU A 252 -4.23 -1.83 0.97
CA LEU A 252 -3.52 -2.12 2.21
C LEU A 252 -3.22 -0.79 2.90
N LEU A 253 -3.62 -0.64 4.16
CA LEU A 253 -3.35 0.58 4.94
C LEU A 253 -2.23 0.41 5.96
N ASP A 254 -1.88 -0.81 6.33
CA ASP A 254 -0.85 -1.09 7.34
C ASP A 254 0.27 -1.93 6.74
N LEU A 255 1.45 -1.33 6.60
CA LEU A 255 2.66 -1.97 6.11
C LEU A 255 3.07 -3.19 6.94
N GLY A 256 2.74 -3.21 8.24
CA GLY A 256 3.00 -4.32 9.15
C GLY A 256 2.38 -5.65 8.70
N VAL A 257 1.27 -5.60 7.96
CA VAL A 257 0.58 -6.78 7.39
C VAL A 257 1.47 -7.58 6.44
N LEU A 258 2.46 -6.92 5.82
CA LEU A 258 3.37 -7.56 4.88
C LEU A 258 4.52 -8.31 5.57
N VAL A 259 4.73 -8.14 6.88
CA VAL A 259 5.86 -8.77 7.59
C VAL A 259 5.91 -10.30 7.42
N PRO A 260 4.79 -11.05 7.52
CA PRO A 260 4.82 -12.49 7.27
C PRO A 260 5.18 -12.86 5.83
N LEU A 261 4.88 -12.02 4.85
CA LEU A 261 5.27 -12.24 3.44
C LEU A 261 6.73 -11.86 3.20
N LEU A 262 7.23 -10.85 3.91
CA LEU A 262 8.64 -10.48 3.89
C LEU A 262 9.50 -11.58 4.53
N ARG A 263 9.06 -12.19 5.62
CA ARG A 263 9.80 -13.28 6.28
C ARG A 263 9.67 -14.64 5.56
N ASP A 264 8.79 -14.76 4.57
CA ASP A 264 8.53 -16.01 3.84
C ASP A 264 9.74 -16.38 2.96
N PRO A 265 10.43 -17.51 3.20
CA PRO A 265 11.59 -17.91 2.42
C PRO A 265 11.25 -18.28 0.97
N GLY A 266 9.98 -18.52 0.66
CA GLY A 266 9.53 -18.73 -0.72
C GLY A 266 9.24 -17.43 -1.48
N LEU A 267 9.43 -16.26 -0.86
CA LEU A 267 9.19 -14.96 -1.47
C LEU A 267 10.36 -14.00 -1.24
N ASN A 268 11.09 -13.68 -2.31
CA ASN A 268 12.02 -12.53 -2.31
C ASN A 268 11.26 -11.20 -2.45
N LEU A 269 10.48 -10.83 -1.44
CA LEU A 269 9.59 -9.67 -1.44
C LEU A 269 10.32 -8.37 -1.06
N LYS A 270 10.17 -7.36 -1.91
CA LYS A 270 10.54 -5.96 -1.65
C LYS A 270 9.31 -5.07 -1.73
N VAL A 271 9.30 -3.98 -0.97
CA VAL A 271 8.20 -3.01 -0.92
C VAL A 271 8.67 -1.66 -1.45
N VAL A 272 7.94 -1.10 -2.40
CA VAL A 272 8.10 0.29 -2.84
C VAL A 272 6.89 1.06 -2.33
N GLN A 273 7.10 1.96 -1.37
CA GLN A 273 6.02 2.79 -0.84
C GLN A 273 6.03 4.18 -1.45
N LEU A 274 4.91 4.55 -2.09
CA LEU A 274 4.72 5.84 -2.73
C LEU A 274 3.89 6.78 -1.85
N PHE A 275 4.47 7.95 -1.59
CA PHE A 275 3.81 9.07 -0.93
C PHE A 275 3.63 10.23 -1.90
N ARG A 276 2.68 11.11 -1.58
CA ARG A 276 2.43 12.37 -2.31
C ARG A 276 1.96 13.41 -1.32
N ASP A 277 2.14 14.69 -1.62
CA ASP A 277 1.59 15.78 -0.82
C ASP A 277 0.08 15.53 -0.55
N PRO A 278 -0.35 15.43 0.71
CA PRO A 278 -1.74 15.12 1.04
C PRO A 278 -2.73 16.17 0.54
N ARG A 279 -2.30 17.43 0.32
CA ARG A 279 -3.12 18.48 -0.27
C ARG A 279 -3.37 18.20 -1.75
N ALA A 280 -2.33 17.77 -2.47
CA ALA A 280 -2.45 17.32 -3.86
C ALA A 280 -3.33 16.06 -3.97
N VAL A 281 -3.20 15.12 -3.03
CA VAL A 281 -4.08 13.94 -2.94
C VAL A 281 -5.53 14.37 -2.69
N HIS A 282 -5.79 15.27 -1.74
CA HIS A 282 -7.13 15.76 -1.42
C HIS A 282 -7.81 16.39 -2.64
N ASN A 283 -7.13 17.33 -3.30
CA ASN A 283 -7.60 17.96 -4.55
C ASN A 283 -7.94 16.91 -5.62
N SER A 284 -7.07 15.90 -5.77
CA SER A 284 -7.29 14.83 -6.74
C SER A 284 -8.46 13.90 -6.38
N ARG A 285 -8.71 13.68 -5.08
CA ARG A 285 -9.85 12.90 -4.59
C ARG A 285 -11.16 13.63 -4.82
N LEU A 286 -11.24 14.93 -4.54
CA LEU A 286 -12.45 15.74 -4.77
C LEU A 286 -12.90 15.67 -6.25
N LYS A 287 -11.96 15.73 -7.19
CA LYS A 287 -12.24 15.54 -8.63
C LYS A 287 -12.75 14.15 -9.00
N SER A 288 -12.44 13.15 -8.18
CA SER A 288 -12.79 11.73 -8.40
C SER A 288 -13.87 11.25 -7.42
N ARG A 289 -14.66 12.17 -6.84
CA ARG A 289 -15.55 11.90 -5.70
C ARG A 289 -16.52 10.74 -5.91
N GLN A 290 -17.14 10.65 -7.09
CA GLN A 290 -18.11 9.59 -7.39
C GLN A 290 -17.43 8.21 -7.44
N GLY A 291 -16.24 8.13 -8.03
CA GLY A 291 -15.50 6.87 -8.16
C GLY A 291 -14.71 6.44 -6.92
N LEU A 292 -14.71 7.24 -5.84
CA LEU A 292 -14.00 6.92 -4.60
C LEU A 292 -14.93 6.81 -3.39
N LEU A 293 -16.23 7.10 -3.53
CA LEU A 293 -17.14 7.15 -2.39
C LEU A 293 -17.22 5.81 -1.65
N ARG A 294 -17.38 4.71 -2.39
CA ARG A 294 -17.48 3.35 -1.83
C ARG A 294 -16.25 2.96 -1.03
N GLU A 295 -15.05 3.18 -1.57
CA GLU A 295 -13.78 2.93 -0.90
C GLU A 295 -13.57 3.87 0.29
N SER A 296 -13.96 5.14 0.18
CA SER A 296 -13.83 6.12 1.27
C SER A 296 -14.68 5.71 2.48
N ILE A 297 -15.87 5.15 2.25
CA ILE A 297 -16.72 4.58 3.30
C ILE A 297 -16.03 3.40 4.01
N GLN A 298 -15.47 2.44 3.26
CA GLN A 298 -14.77 1.29 3.86
C GLN A 298 -13.55 1.73 4.67
N VAL A 299 -12.76 2.70 4.18
CA VAL A 299 -11.62 3.28 4.91
C VAL A 299 -12.08 3.91 6.22
N LEU A 300 -13.16 4.70 6.19
CA LEU A 300 -13.69 5.38 7.38
C LEU A 300 -14.22 4.43 8.46
N ARG A 301 -14.74 3.26 8.08
CA ARG A 301 -15.23 2.26 9.03
C ARG A 301 -14.11 1.71 9.93
N THR A 302 -12.85 1.76 9.48
CA THR A 302 -11.68 1.40 10.28
C THR A 302 -11.61 2.20 11.58
N ARG A 303 -11.92 3.50 11.54
CA ARG A 303 -11.88 4.41 12.70
C ARG A 303 -12.99 4.13 13.72
N GLN A 304 -14.14 3.61 13.27
CA GLN A 304 -15.33 3.38 14.11
C GLN A 304 -15.16 2.23 15.12
N ARG A 305 -14.05 1.47 15.05
CA ARG A 305 -13.74 0.39 16.00
C ARG A 305 -12.93 0.87 17.21
N GLY A 306 -12.23 2.01 17.10
CA GLY A 306 -11.39 2.58 18.16
C GLY A 306 -12.09 3.64 19.02
N ASP A 307 -12.99 4.44 18.45
CA ASP A 307 -13.74 5.49 19.16
C ASP A 307 -15.26 5.26 19.03
N ARG A 308 -15.97 5.21 20.17
CA ARG A 308 -17.43 5.22 20.22
C ARG A 308 -17.95 6.62 19.82
N LEU A 309 -18.20 6.86 18.53
CA LEU A 309 -19.10 7.94 18.07
C LEU A 309 -20.54 7.39 17.90
N PRO A 310 -21.62 8.16 18.16
CA PRO A 310 -22.96 7.62 18.32
C PRO A 310 -23.54 7.08 17.00
N ARG A 311 -24.30 5.98 17.12
CA ARG A 311 -25.09 5.30 16.08
C ARG A 311 -26.18 6.20 15.44
N VAL A 312 -25.83 7.32 14.81
CA VAL A 312 -26.82 8.21 14.18
C VAL A 312 -26.88 8.08 12.66
N LEU A 313 -25.93 7.42 11.99
CA LEU A 313 -25.88 7.46 10.52
C LEU A 313 -26.31 6.20 9.76
N LEU A 314 -26.57 5.06 10.42
CA LEU A 314 -26.95 3.82 9.72
C LEU A 314 -27.84 2.88 10.57
N ALA A 315 -29.03 3.31 10.97
CA ALA A 315 -30.04 2.39 11.50
C ALA A 315 -31.26 2.31 10.55
N PRO A 316 -31.70 1.11 10.12
CA PRO A 316 -33.04 0.92 9.59
C PRO A 316 -34.01 0.99 10.78
N GLY A 317 -34.94 1.95 10.76
CA GLY A 317 -35.86 2.19 11.87
C GLY A 317 -36.79 0.98 12.11
N PRO A 318 -37.05 0.58 13.37
CA PRO A 318 -38.13 -0.33 13.68
C PRO A 318 -39.47 0.42 13.66
N GLY A 319 -40.50 -0.28 13.19
CA GLY A 319 -41.82 0.24 12.81
C GLY A 319 -42.54 1.13 13.83
N GLY A 320 -43.30 2.07 13.29
CA GLY A 320 -44.10 3.04 14.02
C GLY A 320 -45.38 2.47 14.63
N ARG A 321 -45.85 3.17 15.67
CA ARG A 321 -47.27 3.30 16.02
C ARG A 321 -47.74 4.72 15.69
N PRO A 322 -49.01 4.94 15.30
CA PRO A 322 -49.43 6.15 14.61
C PRO A 322 -49.89 7.25 15.58
N GLY A 323 -49.49 8.49 15.32
CA GLY A 323 -50.03 9.67 15.98
C GLY A 323 -49.26 10.97 15.69
N GLY A 324 -49.74 11.74 14.71
CA GLY A 324 -49.74 13.22 14.71
C GLY A 324 -48.45 14.03 14.42
N ALA A 325 -48.25 14.38 13.14
CA ALA A 325 -47.66 15.62 12.56
C ALA A 325 -46.22 16.11 12.91
N PRO A 326 -45.62 17.03 12.12
CA PRO A 326 -45.52 17.16 10.66
C PRO A 326 -44.11 16.81 10.15
N SER A 327 -43.98 16.58 8.82
CA SER A 327 -42.74 16.22 8.13
C SER A 327 -41.52 17.09 8.49
N ARG A 328 -40.64 16.58 9.36
CA ARG A 328 -39.23 16.95 9.35
C ARG A 328 -38.60 16.27 8.13
N ALA A 329 -38.14 17.07 7.17
CA ALA A 329 -37.34 16.59 6.06
C ALA A 329 -36.23 15.66 6.59
N LEU A 330 -36.07 14.48 5.99
CA LEU A 330 -34.93 13.61 6.28
C LEU A 330 -33.65 14.44 6.19
N PRO A 331 -32.69 14.30 7.12
CA PRO A 331 -31.39 14.96 6.97
C PRO A 331 -30.81 14.55 5.62
N ALA A 332 -30.48 15.55 4.80
CA ALA A 332 -29.82 15.33 3.51
C ALA A 332 -28.63 14.39 3.72
N ALA A 333 -28.50 13.37 2.87
CA ALA A 333 -27.37 12.44 2.95
C ALA A 333 -26.06 13.25 3.05
N PRO A 334 -25.11 12.85 3.93
CA PRO A 334 -23.86 13.58 4.08
C PRO A 334 -23.18 13.74 2.72
N ARG A 335 -22.73 14.95 2.39
CA ARG A 335 -22.07 15.22 1.10
C ARG A 335 -20.87 14.28 0.94
N ALA A 336 -20.70 13.72 -0.26
CA ALA A 336 -19.59 12.80 -0.56
C ALA A 336 -18.22 13.34 -0.11
N ASP A 337 -18.03 14.66 -0.18
CA ASP A 337 -16.83 15.37 0.24
C ASP A 337 -16.47 15.10 1.72
N VAL A 338 -17.46 14.94 2.60
CA VAL A 338 -17.23 14.61 4.03
C VAL A 338 -16.58 13.24 4.17
N PHE A 339 -17.07 12.24 3.43
CA PHE A 339 -16.48 10.90 3.44
C PHE A 339 -15.07 10.91 2.85
N LEU A 340 -14.84 11.71 1.81
CA LEU A 340 -13.53 11.82 1.18
C LEU A 340 -12.49 12.50 2.09
N SER A 341 -12.86 13.59 2.75
CA SER A 341 -12.01 14.28 3.73
C SER A 341 -11.69 13.37 4.91
N GLY A 342 -12.70 12.77 5.54
CA GLY A 342 -12.47 11.89 6.69
C GLY A 342 -11.64 10.65 6.34
N ALA A 343 -11.84 10.07 5.15
CA ALA A 343 -11.01 8.96 4.69
C ALA A 343 -9.55 9.37 4.44
N LEU A 344 -9.28 10.64 4.11
CA LEU A 344 -7.90 11.13 3.98
C LEU A 344 -7.21 11.21 5.35
N GLU A 345 -7.94 11.58 6.40
CA GLU A 345 -7.39 11.58 7.78
C GLU A 345 -6.89 10.18 8.16
N VAL A 346 -7.74 9.15 7.98
CA VAL A 346 -7.37 7.75 8.25
C VAL A 346 -6.18 7.29 7.40
N ILE A 347 -6.10 7.72 6.14
CA ILE A 347 -4.96 7.43 5.27
C ILE A 347 -3.68 8.11 5.79
N CYS A 348 -3.75 9.34 6.27
CA CYS A 348 -2.59 10.04 6.81
C CYS A 348 -2.11 9.45 8.14
N GLU A 349 -3.03 8.99 9.00
CA GLU A 349 -2.70 8.22 10.19
C GLU A 349 -1.99 6.90 9.83
N ALA A 350 -2.49 6.20 8.81
CA ALA A 350 -1.87 5.00 8.26
C ALA A 350 -0.45 5.28 7.72
N TRP A 351 -0.28 6.35 6.93
CA TRP A 351 1.04 6.78 6.47
C TRP A 351 1.99 7.08 7.61
N LEU A 352 1.53 7.75 8.66
CA LEU A 352 2.34 8.02 9.84
C LEU A 352 2.80 6.72 10.51
N ARG A 353 1.90 5.75 10.70
CA ARG A 353 2.24 4.43 11.27
C ARG A 353 3.28 3.71 10.41
N ASP A 354 3.09 3.69 9.09
CA ASP A 354 4.03 3.07 8.15
C ASP A 354 5.42 3.73 8.18
N LEU A 355 5.47 5.06 8.25
CA LEU A 355 6.72 5.82 8.32
C LEU A 355 7.48 5.55 9.62
N LEU A 356 6.77 5.47 10.74
CA LEU A 356 7.35 5.13 12.04
C LEU A 356 7.83 3.67 12.06
N PHE A 357 7.02 2.76 11.53
CA PHE A 357 7.37 1.35 11.38
C PHE A 357 8.65 1.17 10.53
N ALA A 358 8.72 1.82 9.37
CA ALA A 358 9.89 1.74 8.49
C ALA A 358 11.14 2.39 9.11
N ARG A 359 10.98 3.45 9.90
CA ARG A 359 12.09 4.10 10.62
C ARG A 359 12.68 3.21 11.71
N GLY A 360 11.84 2.47 12.43
CA GLY A 360 12.25 1.51 13.46
C GLY A 360 12.65 0.12 12.94
N ALA A 361 12.64 -0.09 11.63
CA ALA A 361 12.84 -1.41 11.03
C ALA A 361 14.29 -1.93 11.17
N PRO A 362 14.48 -3.25 11.40
CA PRO A 362 15.80 -3.87 11.41
C PRO A 362 16.49 -3.77 10.04
N ALA A 363 17.81 -3.96 10.01
CA ALA A 363 18.63 -3.79 8.81
C ALA A 363 18.16 -4.65 7.62
N TRP A 364 17.78 -5.90 7.86
CA TRP A 364 17.28 -6.80 6.81
C TRP A 364 16.00 -6.27 6.14
N LEU A 365 15.10 -5.65 6.93
CA LEU A 365 13.84 -5.11 6.43
C LEU A 365 14.07 -3.79 5.68
N ARG A 366 14.94 -2.92 6.20
CA ARG A 366 15.32 -1.67 5.54
C ARG A 366 15.88 -1.90 4.12
N ARG A 367 16.66 -2.96 3.91
CA ARG A 367 17.19 -3.32 2.58
C ARG A 367 16.10 -3.73 1.58
N ARG A 368 14.92 -4.13 2.05
CA ARG A 368 13.78 -4.55 1.22
C ARG A 368 12.65 -3.52 1.17
N TYR A 369 12.90 -2.30 1.62
CA TYR A 369 11.92 -1.22 1.59
C TYR A 369 12.48 0.02 0.89
N LEU A 370 11.73 0.55 -0.07
CA LEU A 370 12.05 1.78 -0.81
C LEU A 370 10.95 2.81 -0.61
N ARG A 371 11.29 3.95 0.01
CA ARG A 371 10.42 5.13 0.10
C ARG A 371 10.62 6.03 -1.13
N LEU A 372 9.51 6.46 -1.73
CA LEU A 372 9.48 7.37 -2.87
C LEU A 372 8.40 8.45 -2.68
N ARG A 373 8.72 9.71 -3.04
CA ARG A 373 7.72 10.78 -3.17
C ARG A 373 7.36 10.96 -4.63
N TYR A 374 6.08 11.19 -4.90
CA TYR A 374 5.55 11.45 -6.24
C TYR A 374 6.21 12.66 -6.88
N GLU A 375 6.46 13.71 -6.09
CA GLU A 375 7.09 14.96 -6.48
C GLU A 375 8.52 14.71 -7.00
N ASP A 376 9.29 13.87 -6.33
CA ASP A 376 10.63 13.47 -6.79
C ASP A 376 10.53 12.64 -8.08
N LEU A 377 9.56 11.72 -8.15
CA LEU A 377 9.32 10.86 -9.30
C LEU A 377 8.99 11.66 -10.56
N VAL A 378 8.18 12.72 -10.47
CA VAL A 378 7.80 13.52 -11.64
C VAL A 378 8.78 14.65 -11.95
N ARG A 379 9.52 15.15 -10.96
CA ARG A 379 10.56 16.18 -11.16
C ARG A 379 11.85 15.61 -11.72
N GLN A 380 12.24 14.40 -11.30
CA GLN A 380 13.45 13.73 -11.75
C GLN A 380 13.15 12.30 -12.28
N PRO A 381 12.31 12.15 -13.32
CA PRO A 381 11.77 10.86 -13.73
C PRO A 381 12.83 9.84 -14.10
N ARG A 382 13.88 10.24 -14.81
CA ARG A 382 14.98 9.33 -15.21
C ARG A 382 15.78 8.85 -14.00
N ALA A 383 16.13 9.75 -13.08
CA ALA A 383 16.92 9.39 -11.90
C ALA A 383 16.13 8.47 -10.95
N GLN A 384 14.86 8.79 -10.70
CA GLN A 384 14.00 7.96 -9.85
C GLN A 384 13.67 6.61 -10.51
N LEU A 385 13.46 6.56 -11.84
CA LEU A 385 13.29 5.30 -12.56
C LEU A 385 14.53 4.42 -12.42
N ARG A 386 15.74 4.95 -12.65
CA ARG A 386 16.97 4.17 -12.50
C ARG A 386 17.16 3.67 -11.07
N ARG A 387 16.84 4.48 -10.05
CA ARG A 387 16.84 4.07 -8.64
C ARG A 387 15.85 2.93 -8.38
N LEU A 388 14.65 3.03 -8.94
CA LEU A 388 13.59 2.02 -8.84
C LEU A 388 14.02 0.70 -9.49
N LEU A 389 14.53 0.74 -10.73
CA LEU A 389 14.97 -0.45 -11.46
C LEU A 389 16.14 -1.15 -10.75
N ARG A 390 17.13 -0.40 -10.24
CA ARG A 390 18.22 -0.99 -9.44
C ARG A 390 17.70 -1.68 -8.17
N PHE A 391 16.80 -1.04 -7.44
CA PHE A 391 16.16 -1.66 -6.27
C PHE A 391 15.39 -2.92 -6.64
N ALA A 392 14.74 -2.90 -7.82
CA ALA A 392 14.00 -3.99 -8.41
C ALA A 392 14.87 -5.10 -9.03
N GLY A 393 16.20 -4.96 -9.10
CA GLY A 393 17.06 -5.93 -9.77
C GLY A 393 16.85 -5.98 -11.29
N LEU A 394 16.29 -4.92 -11.87
CA LEU A 394 15.94 -4.83 -13.29
C LEU A 394 16.99 -4.03 -14.07
N ARG A 395 17.17 -4.40 -15.34
CA ARG A 395 18.06 -3.69 -16.26
C ARG A 395 17.48 -2.33 -16.64
N ALA A 396 18.33 -1.30 -16.70
CA ALA A 396 17.92 -0.01 -17.23
C ALA A 396 17.78 -0.07 -18.76
N LEU A 397 16.67 0.44 -19.30
CA LEU A 397 16.41 0.50 -20.74
C LEU A 397 16.25 1.96 -21.17
N ALA A 398 16.95 2.37 -22.24
CA ALA A 398 16.90 3.74 -22.75
C ALA A 398 15.48 4.16 -23.18
N ALA A 399 14.71 3.24 -23.76
CA ALA A 399 13.31 3.49 -24.12
C ALA A 399 12.42 3.79 -22.90
N LEU A 400 12.72 3.19 -21.75
CA LEU A 400 12.00 3.43 -20.49
C LEU A 400 12.34 4.80 -19.90
N ASP A 401 13.59 5.24 -20.00
CA ASP A 401 14.02 6.59 -19.62
C ASP A 401 13.25 7.66 -20.44
N ALA A 402 13.15 7.46 -21.76
CA ALA A 402 12.41 8.36 -22.65
C ALA A 402 10.91 8.34 -22.33
N PHE A 403 10.33 7.15 -22.11
CA PHE A 403 8.94 7.00 -21.73
C PHE A 403 8.60 7.73 -20.42
N ALA A 404 9.43 7.56 -19.39
CA ALA A 404 9.22 8.24 -18.10
C ALA A 404 9.28 9.76 -18.24
N LEU A 405 10.20 10.28 -19.06
CA LEU A 405 10.28 11.72 -19.33
C LEU A 405 9.05 12.23 -20.09
N ASN A 406 8.63 11.53 -21.14
CA ASN A 406 7.48 11.92 -21.96
C ASN A 406 6.17 11.91 -21.15
N MET A 407 5.99 10.94 -20.25
CA MET A 407 4.81 10.86 -19.38
C MET A 407 4.69 12.05 -18.41
N THR A 408 5.79 12.76 -18.14
CA THR A 408 5.83 13.95 -17.24
C THR A 408 5.78 15.30 -17.96
N ARG A 409 5.76 15.27 -19.30
CA ARG A 409 5.76 16.46 -20.18
C ARG A 409 4.54 16.51 -21.10
N GLY A 410 3.45 15.85 -20.69
CA GLY A 410 2.20 15.87 -21.46
C GLY A 410 1.44 17.19 -21.33
N SER A 411 0.33 17.30 -22.06
CA SER A 411 -0.57 18.44 -21.96
C SER A 411 -1.25 18.55 -20.59
N ALA A 412 -1.74 19.76 -20.30
CA ALA A 412 -2.46 20.08 -19.08
C ALA A 412 -3.77 19.28 -18.93
N TYR A 413 -4.24 19.17 -17.70
CA TYR A 413 -5.30 18.29 -17.23
C TYR A 413 -6.60 18.31 -18.07
N GLY A 414 -6.95 17.17 -18.70
CA GLY A 414 -8.31 16.91 -19.20
C GLY A 414 -9.24 16.47 -18.07
N ALA A 415 -10.31 17.22 -17.81
CA ALA A 415 -11.24 16.98 -16.70
C ALA A 415 -12.10 15.71 -16.83
N ASP A 416 -12.26 15.21 -18.05
CA ASP A 416 -13.32 14.25 -18.38
C ASP A 416 -13.03 12.80 -17.98
N ARG A 417 -11.78 12.46 -17.65
CA ARG A 417 -11.38 11.06 -17.33
C ARG A 417 -10.39 10.97 -16.16
N PRO A 418 -10.83 11.15 -14.90
CA PRO A 418 -9.93 11.28 -13.74
C PRO A 418 -9.07 10.05 -13.44
N PHE A 419 -9.50 8.85 -13.85
CA PHE A 419 -8.80 7.57 -13.65
C PHE A 419 -7.98 7.10 -14.87
N HIS A 420 -8.07 7.80 -16.00
CA HIS A 420 -7.31 7.48 -17.19
C HIS A 420 -5.85 7.91 -17.04
N LEU A 421 -4.91 7.00 -17.28
CA LEU A 421 -3.49 7.31 -17.28
C LEU A 421 -3.11 7.93 -18.62
N SER A 422 -2.47 9.10 -18.58
CA SER A 422 -1.98 9.80 -19.75
C SER A 422 -0.68 10.52 -19.38
N ALA A 423 0.09 10.94 -20.38
CA ALA A 423 1.13 11.93 -20.17
C ALA A 423 0.50 13.21 -19.59
N ARG A 424 1.15 13.82 -18.60
CA ARG A 424 0.65 15.02 -17.91
C ARG A 424 1.81 15.94 -17.55
N ASP A 425 1.53 17.23 -17.45
CA ASP A 425 2.47 18.20 -16.91
C ASP A 425 2.74 17.91 -15.41
N ALA A 426 4.00 17.61 -15.09
CA ALA A 426 4.45 17.36 -13.72
C ALA A 426 4.25 18.55 -12.77
N ARG A 427 4.47 19.79 -13.24
CA ARG A 427 4.31 20.99 -12.43
C ARG A 427 2.84 21.19 -12.07
N GLU A 428 1.94 21.08 -13.04
CA GLU A 428 0.50 21.19 -12.79
C GLU A 428 0.05 20.08 -11.82
N ALA A 429 0.50 18.84 -12.03
CA ALA A 429 0.15 17.72 -11.17
C ALA A 429 0.57 17.93 -9.71
N VAL A 430 1.70 18.59 -9.44
CA VAL A 430 2.19 18.86 -8.09
C VAL A 430 1.53 20.07 -7.46
N HIS A 431 1.39 21.17 -8.19
CA HIS A 431 1.02 22.48 -7.61
C HIS A 431 -0.46 22.85 -7.75
N ALA A 432 -1.26 22.13 -8.54
CA ALA A 432 -2.66 22.47 -8.79
C ALA A 432 -3.56 22.57 -7.54
N TRP A 433 -3.16 22.01 -6.40
CA TRP A 433 -3.95 22.17 -5.17
C TRP A 433 -3.89 23.60 -4.62
N ARG A 434 -2.82 24.37 -4.91
CA ARG A 434 -2.63 25.74 -4.42
C ARG A 434 -3.72 26.68 -4.93
N GLU A 435 -4.16 26.49 -6.15
CA GLU A 435 -5.20 27.30 -6.80
C GLU A 435 -6.60 26.71 -6.63
N ARG A 436 -6.70 25.37 -6.45
CA ARG A 436 -7.99 24.65 -6.50
C ARG A 436 -8.60 24.34 -5.13
N LEU A 437 -7.82 24.38 -4.06
CA LEU A 437 -8.33 24.17 -2.70
C LEU A 437 -8.53 25.51 -1.98
N SER A 438 -9.60 25.61 -1.20
CA SER A 438 -9.79 26.75 -0.31
C SER A 438 -8.77 26.72 0.83
N ARG A 439 -8.49 27.90 1.42
CA ARG A 439 -7.60 28.00 2.61
C ARG A 439 -8.07 27.12 3.77
N GLU A 440 -9.39 26.97 3.93
CA GLU A 440 -9.97 26.11 4.96
C GLU A 440 -9.69 24.62 4.68
N GLN A 441 -9.88 24.17 3.44
CA GLN A 441 -9.57 22.79 3.05
C GLN A 441 -8.08 22.50 3.24
N VAL A 442 -7.19 23.43 2.87
CA VAL A 442 -5.75 23.29 3.08
C VAL A 442 -5.44 23.16 4.58
N ARG A 443 -5.99 24.03 5.43
CA ARG A 443 -5.80 23.94 6.89
C ARG A 443 -6.31 22.61 7.46
N GLN A 444 -7.47 22.12 7.01
CA GLN A 444 -8.01 20.85 7.46
C GLN A 444 -7.06 19.68 7.13
N VAL A 445 -6.54 19.64 5.90
CA VAL A 445 -5.58 18.61 5.47
C VAL A 445 -4.28 18.71 6.27
N GLU A 446 -3.73 19.91 6.48
CA GLU A 446 -2.49 20.10 7.24
C GLU A 446 -2.62 19.79 8.73
N ALA A 447 -3.80 20.01 9.30
CA ALA A 447 -4.12 19.61 10.66
C ALA A 447 -4.14 18.08 10.79
N ALA A 448 -4.85 17.39 9.91
CA ALA A 448 -4.98 15.93 9.94
C ALA A 448 -3.68 15.20 9.55
N CYS A 449 -2.98 15.67 8.51
CA CYS A 449 -1.83 14.98 7.93
C CYS A 449 -0.49 15.53 8.42
N GLY A 450 -0.50 16.55 9.27
CA GLY A 450 0.69 17.28 9.74
C GLY A 450 1.87 16.42 10.17
N PRO A 451 1.69 15.43 11.08
CA PRO A 451 2.78 14.57 11.49
C PRO A 451 3.42 13.79 10.33
N ALA A 452 2.61 13.24 9.42
CA ALA A 452 3.09 12.52 8.25
C ALA A 452 3.80 13.47 7.27
N MET A 453 3.24 14.67 7.05
CA MET A 453 3.85 15.71 6.21
C MET A 453 5.25 16.09 6.68
N ARG A 454 5.45 16.27 7.98
CA ARG A 454 6.79 16.57 8.54
C ARG A 454 7.80 15.47 8.23
N LEU A 455 7.45 14.20 8.42
CA LEU A 455 8.35 13.07 8.14
C LEU A 455 8.63 12.86 6.65
N LEU A 456 7.76 13.39 5.78
CA LEU A 456 7.89 13.38 4.32
C LEU A 456 8.49 14.67 3.75
N ALA A 457 8.83 15.63 4.62
CA ALA A 457 9.34 16.95 4.28
C ALA A 457 8.41 17.72 3.30
N TYR A 458 7.11 17.72 3.59
CA TYR A 458 6.15 18.64 2.96
C TYR A 458 5.92 19.85 3.88
N PRO A 459 6.30 21.07 3.46
CA PRO A 459 6.13 22.27 4.28
C PRO A 459 4.64 22.62 4.42
N ARG A 460 4.27 23.16 5.59
CA ARG A 460 2.92 23.68 5.83
C ARG A 460 2.73 25.06 5.20
N SER A 461 1.48 25.40 4.91
CA SER A 461 1.14 26.72 4.38
C SER A 461 1.42 27.76 5.47
N GLY A 462 2.44 28.60 5.26
CA GLY A 462 2.93 29.57 6.24
C GLY A 462 4.40 29.37 6.66
N GLU A 463 4.97 28.18 6.48
CA GLU A 463 6.41 27.92 6.72
C GLU A 463 7.27 28.24 5.48
N GLU A 464 6.67 28.42 4.31
CA GLU A 464 7.37 28.79 3.06
C GLU A 464 7.83 30.26 3.02
N GLY A 465 7.45 31.08 4.02
CA GLY A 465 7.76 32.52 4.06
C GLY A 465 9.14 32.89 4.62
N ASP A 466 9.85 31.95 5.27
CA ASP A 466 11.10 32.24 6.01
C ASP A 466 12.37 31.70 5.33
N VAL A 467 12.28 31.24 4.09
CA VAL A 467 13.47 30.84 3.31
C VAL A 467 13.80 31.94 2.32
N GLU A 468 14.60 32.91 2.76
CA GLU A 468 15.29 33.82 1.85
C GLU A 468 16.14 32.98 0.87
N PRO A 469 16.10 33.27 -0.44
CA PRO A 469 17.03 32.68 -1.38
C PRO A 469 18.44 33.20 -1.07
N THR A 470 19.34 32.30 -0.72
CA THR A 470 20.79 32.59 -0.67
C THR A 470 21.25 33.08 -2.04
N PRO A 471 21.95 34.22 -2.15
CA PRO A 471 22.48 34.69 -3.42
C PRO A 471 23.47 33.67 -3.96
N ASP A 472 23.26 33.25 -5.21
CA ASP A 472 24.12 32.34 -5.95
C ASP A 472 25.56 32.88 -6.02
N GLU A 473 26.53 31.98 -5.82
CA GLU A 473 27.94 32.19 -6.18
C GLU A 473 28.02 32.53 -7.67
N GLU A 474 28.43 33.76 -7.98
CA GLU A 474 28.84 34.18 -9.31
C GLU A 474 30.03 33.34 -9.78
N ALA A 475 29.80 32.49 -10.79
CA ALA A 475 30.88 31.99 -11.63
C ALA A 475 31.25 33.06 -12.68
N PRO A 476 32.54 33.24 -13.05
CA PRO A 476 32.99 34.39 -13.82
C PRO A 476 32.61 34.27 -15.31
N ARG A 477 32.23 35.41 -15.89
CA ARG A 477 32.04 35.59 -17.34
C ARG A 477 33.36 35.38 -18.08
N GLU A 478 33.37 34.44 -19.03
CA GLU A 478 34.41 34.34 -20.06
C GLU A 478 34.36 35.58 -20.96
N VAL A 479 35.51 36.22 -21.14
CA VAL A 479 35.73 37.34 -22.06
C VAL A 479 35.98 36.74 -23.44
N GLU A 480 35.08 37.00 -24.39
CA GLU A 480 35.26 36.68 -25.80
C GLU A 480 36.23 37.71 -26.40
N ALA A 481 37.41 37.24 -26.82
CA ALA A 481 38.42 38.04 -27.49
C ALA A 481 38.07 38.15 -28.98
N ASP A 482 37.79 39.38 -29.41
CA ASP A 482 37.59 39.77 -30.79
C ASP A 482 38.90 39.66 -31.58
N GLY A 483 38.84 39.02 -32.75
CA GLY A 483 39.98 38.73 -33.61
C GLY A 483 39.61 38.68 -35.09
N ALA A 484 39.61 39.87 -35.71
CA ALA A 484 39.93 40.18 -37.11
C ALA A 484 39.37 39.31 -38.25
N THR A 485 38.49 39.91 -39.07
CA THR A 485 38.80 40.29 -40.48
C THR A 485 37.84 41.36 -40.97
#